data_AF-A0A7K3XEQ3-F1
#
_entry.id   AF-A0A7K3XEQ3-F1
#
_cell.length_a   1.000
_cell.length_b   1.000
_cell.length_c   1.000
_cell.angle_alpha   90.00
_cell.angle_beta   90.00
_cell.angle_gamma   90.00
#
_symmetry.space_group_name_H-M   'P 1'
#
loop_
_entity.id
_entity.type
_entity.pdbx_description
1 polymer ?
#
loop_
_entity_poly.entity_id
_entity_poly.type
_entity_poly.pdbx_seq_one_letter_code
_entity_poly.pdbx_strand_id
1 'polypeptide(L)'
;MNRFLKLNSTWLSLLGLSFIIILLVFVFRPKSPDYQINANESLKLMNDQLVQVSVKDIAGKQLIDIRLPELYSQGHPENAINIPVRQLLDKESVELFNKLSKNGIEAVLYGSNELQATAPLFLLQQLGFKNVKRLKGGLTSSNEFQETEPASTEISVIDTAVIHIKPGLIDKSVTTPESKKSEAVLPVRKEASAGGGC
;
A
#
# COMPACT_ATOMS: atom_id res chain seq x y z
N MET A 1 55.74 20.17 19.07
CA MET A 1 54.48 20.14 18.29
C MET A 1 54.68 19.74 16.82
N ASN A 2 55.58 20.38 16.06
CA ASN A 2 55.59 20.27 14.59
C ASN A 2 56.09 18.94 13.99
N ARG A 3 56.82 18.11 14.76
CA ARG A 3 57.40 16.84 14.27
C ARG A 3 56.36 15.70 14.20
N PHE A 4 55.42 15.67 15.15
CA PHE A 4 54.32 14.72 15.21
C PHE A 4 53.30 14.95 14.09
N LEU A 5 52.97 16.22 13.82
CA LEU A 5 52.07 16.61 12.74
C LEU A 5 52.60 16.23 11.35
N LYS A 6 53.93 16.33 11.12
CA LYS A 6 54.56 15.93 9.86
C LYS A 6 54.60 14.42 9.64
N LEU A 7 54.87 13.62 10.69
CA LEU A 7 54.90 12.16 10.57
C LEU A 7 53.51 11.57 10.27
N ASN A 8 52.45 12.20 10.78
CA ASN A 8 51.09 11.65 10.76
C ASN A 8 50.16 12.40 9.78
N SER A 9 50.71 13.22 8.89
CA SER A 9 49.95 14.17 8.06
C SER A 9 48.90 13.50 7.17
N THR A 10 49.20 12.32 6.62
CA THR A 10 48.26 11.56 5.79
C THR A 10 47.11 10.97 6.61
N TRP A 11 47.40 10.49 7.83
CA TRP A 11 46.40 9.96 8.75
C TRP A 11 45.47 11.07 9.29
N LEU A 12 46.02 12.24 9.60
CA LEU A 12 45.24 13.43 9.97
C LEU A 12 44.36 13.92 8.81
N SER A 13 44.86 13.90 7.58
CA SER A 13 44.08 14.27 6.39
C SER A 13 42.92 13.30 6.14
N LEU A 14 43.14 11.99 6.33
CA LEU A 14 42.09 10.98 6.25
C LEU A 14 41.03 11.18 7.34
N LEU A 15 41.44 11.53 8.56
CA LEU A 15 40.54 11.78 9.69
C LEU A 15 39.69 13.03 9.45
N GLY A 16 40.30 14.10 8.91
CA GLY A 16 39.59 15.31 8.51
C GLY A 16 38.59 15.07 7.37
N LEU A 17 38.99 14.30 6.34
CA LEU A 17 38.10 13.92 5.25
C LEU A 17 36.91 13.08 5.75
N SER A 18 37.16 12.12 6.64
CA SER A 18 36.10 11.32 7.28
C SER A 18 35.11 12.19 8.05
N PHE A 19 35.60 13.17 8.82
CA PHE A 19 34.74 14.12 9.54
C PHE A 19 33.86 14.94 8.59
N ILE A 20 34.43 15.42 7.47
CA ILE A 20 33.69 16.15 6.43
C ILE A 20 32.60 15.25 5.80
N ILE A 21 32.92 13.99 5.50
CA ILE A 21 31.95 13.03 4.96
C ILE A 21 30.81 12.77 5.96
N ILE A 22 31.11 12.59 7.24
CA ILE A 22 30.10 12.40 8.29
C ILE A 22 29.19 13.62 8.40
N LEU A 23 29.76 14.83 8.32
CA LEU A 23 29.02 16.08 8.35
C LEU A 23 28.11 16.22 7.13
N LEU A 24 28.60 15.89 5.93
CA LEU A 24 27.79 15.84 4.72
C LEU A 24 26.64 14.84 4.87
N VAL A 25 26.90 13.61 5.34
CA VAL A 25 25.85 12.61 5.60
C VAL A 25 24.81 13.12 6.58
N PHE A 26 25.21 13.86 7.63
CA PHE A 26 24.28 14.43 8.60
C PHE A 26 23.40 15.56 8.02
N VAL A 27 23.98 16.45 7.21
CA VAL A 27 23.25 17.56 6.56
C VAL A 27 22.32 17.07 5.45
N PHE A 28 22.76 16.08 4.66
CA PHE A 28 21.99 15.51 3.55
C PHE A 28 21.08 14.35 3.98
N ARG A 29 20.86 14.12 5.28
CA ARG A 29 19.86 13.11 5.69
C ARG A 29 18.49 13.53 5.16
N PRO A 30 17.79 12.66 4.42
CA PRO A 30 16.40 12.93 4.07
C PRO A 30 15.62 13.10 5.37
N LYS A 31 14.83 14.17 5.46
CA LYS A 31 13.91 14.34 6.59
C LYS A 31 12.95 13.15 6.59
N SER A 32 12.87 12.43 7.70
CA SER A 32 11.85 11.40 7.86
C SER A 32 10.47 12.06 7.80
N PRO A 33 9.46 11.41 7.20
CA PRO A 33 8.10 11.90 7.26
C PRO A 33 7.66 12.02 8.72
N ASP A 34 7.07 13.16 9.09
CA ASP A 34 6.52 13.39 10.41
C ASP A 34 5.11 12.80 10.45
N TYR A 35 4.96 11.66 11.11
CA TYR A 35 3.67 10.99 11.25
C TYR A 35 2.91 11.62 12.42
N GLN A 36 1.79 12.26 12.12
CA GLN A 36 0.96 12.94 13.11
C GLN A 36 0.07 11.96 13.90
N ILE A 37 -0.15 10.75 13.36
CA ILE A 37 -1.06 9.75 13.92
C ILE A 37 -0.27 8.53 14.38
N ASN A 38 -0.57 8.04 15.58
CA ASN A 38 0.03 6.81 16.11
C ASN A 38 -0.64 5.53 15.54
N ALA A 39 -0.03 4.36 15.77
CA ALA A 39 -0.53 3.08 15.24
C ALA A 39 -1.98 2.75 15.69
N ASN A 40 -2.32 2.99 16.96
CA ASN A 40 -3.65 2.67 17.49
C ASN A 40 -4.74 3.57 16.91
N GLU A 41 -4.45 4.85 16.73
CA GLU A 41 -5.36 5.81 16.11
C GLU A 41 -5.52 5.51 14.61
N SER A 42 -4.44 5.12 13.92
CA SER A 42 -4.52 4.66 12.53
C SER A 42 -5.46 3.45 12.39
N LEU A 43 -5.39 2.48 13.30
CA LEU A 43 -6.28 1.31 13.29
C LEU A 43 -7.75 1.69 13.50
N LYS A 44 -8.04 2.69 14.33
CA LYS A 44 -9.41 3.19 14.50
C LYS A 44 -9.94 3.81 13.21
N LEU A 45 -9.12 4.61 12.51
CA LEU A 45 -9.49 5.22 11.23
C LEU A 45 -9.70 4.18 10.11
N MET A 46 -8.97 3.06 10.14
CA MET A 46 -9.14 2.00 9.13
C MET A 46 -10.53 1.37 9.14
N ASN A 47 -11.13 1.26 10.32
CA ASN A 47 -12.46 0.67 10.48
C ASN A 47 -13.58 1.72 10.53
N ASP A 48 -13.23 2.99 10.34
CA ASP A 48 -14.18 4.09 10.43
C ASP A 48 -14.87 4.33 9.08
N GLN A 49 -16.20 4.31 9.07
CA GLN A 49 -16.96 4.65 7.87
C GLN A 49 -16.85 6.13 7.49
N LEU A 50 -16.45 7.00 8.41
CA LEU A 50 -16.34 8.44 8.18
C LEU A 50 -15.25 8.81 7.16
N VAL A 51 -14.32 7.90 6.83
CA VAL A 51 -13.27 8.16 5.83
C VAL A 51 -13.68 7.74 4.41
N GLN A 52 -14.89 7.20 4.27
CA GLN A 52 -15.47 6.70 3.02
C GLN A 52 -16.64 7.61 2.58
N VAL A 53 -16.74 7.84 1.27
CA VAL A 53 -17.78 8.67 0.65
C VAL A 53 -18.54 7.83 -0.38
N SER A 54 -19.87 7.79 -0.29
CA SER A 54 -20.73 7.15 -1.30
C SER A 54 -20.74 7.96 -2.59
N VAL A 55 -20.99 7.31 -3.73
CA VAL A 55 -21.10 7.95 -5.04
C VAL A 55 -22.20 9.02 -5.05
N LYS A 56 -23.24 8.87 -4.22
CA LYS A 56 -24.34 9.84 -4.10
C LYS A 56 -23.92 11.14 -3.43
N ASP A 57 -22.87 11.09 -2.61
CA ASP A 57 -22.44 12.20 -1.76
C ASP A 57 -21.21 12.93 -2.32
N ILE A 58 -20.85 12.72 -3.59
CA ILE A 58 -19.67 13.36 -4.20
C ILE A 58 -19.86 14.85 -4.51
N ALA A 59 -21.10 15.33 -4.53
CA ALA A 59 -21.41 16.72 -4.86
C ALA A 59 -20.69 17.70 -3.90
N GLY A 60 -20.09 18.76 -4.47
CA GLY A 60 -19.36 19.78 -3.72
C GLY A 60 -17.97 19.36 -3.22
N LYS A 61 -17.49 18.17 -3.59
CA LYS A 61 -16.16 17.65 -3.22
C LYS A 61 -15.21 17.68 -4.41
N GLN A 62 -13.91 17.74 -4.13
CA GLN A 62 -12.88 17.64 -5.16
C GLN A 62 -12.54 16.18 -5.41
N LEU A 63 -12.86 15.68 -6.61
CA LEU A 63 -12.50 14.32 -7.01
C LEU A 63 -11.02 14.28 -7.43
N ILE A 64 -10.28 13.29 -6.93
CA ILE A 64 -8.87 13.07 -7.22
C ILE A 64 -8.71 11.67 -7.82
N ASP A 65 -8.39 11.63 -9.12
CA ASP A 65 -8.09 10.39 -9.83
C ASP A 65 -6.65 9.98 -9.56
N ILE A 66 -6.44 8.88 -8.84
CA ILE A 66 -5.10 8.39 -8.51
C ILE A 66 -4.52 7.41 -9.53
N ARG A 67 -5.25 7.15 -10.62
CA ARG A 67 -4.81 6.28 -11.71
C ARG A 67 -3.72 6.95 -12.52
N LEU A 68 -3.14 6.16 -13.41
CA LEU A 68 -2.15 6.62 -14.37
C LEU A 68 -2.77 7.67 -15.32
N PRO A 69 -1.99 8.67 -15.78
CA PRO A 69 -2.48 9.72 -16.68
C PRO A 69 -3.10 9.19 -17.98
N GLU A 70 -2.62 8.04 -18.47
CA GLU A 70 -3.14 7.41 -19.68
C GLU A 70 -4.59 6.92 -19.50
N LEU A 71 -4.92 6.38 -18.32
CA LEU A 71 -6.28 5.95 -17.98
C LEU A 71 -7.20 7.14 -17.75
N TYR A 72 -6.69 8.19 -17.10
CA TYR A 72 -7.43 9.44 -16.94
C TYR A 72 -7.77 10.06 -18.30
N SER A 73 -6.83 10.04 -19.25
CA SER A 73 -7.04 10.58 -20.60
C SER A 73 -8.06 9.80 -21.44
N GLN A 74 -8.24 8.50 -21.17
CA GLN A 74 -9.31 7.67 -21.77
C GLN A 74 -10.69 8.00 -21.18
N GLY A 75 -10.71 8.64 -20.03
CA GLY A 75 -11.82 9.40 -19.51
C GLY A 75 -11.98 9.25 -18.01
N HIS A 76 -12.73 10.21 -17.48
CA HIS A 76 -12.86 10.46 -16.06
C HIS A 76 -14.15 11.27 -15.82
N PRO A 77 -14.69 11.23 -14.60
CA PRO A 77 -15.80 12.08 -14.18
C PRO A 77 -15.48 13.57 -14.27
N GLU A 78 -16.50 14.37 -14.51
CA GLU A 78 -16.39 15.83 -14.54
C GLU A 78 -15.84 16.36 -13.21
N ASN A 79 -15.01 17.41 -13.28
CA ASN A 79 -14.34 18.05 -12.13
C ASN A 79 -13.29 17.18 -11.41
N ALA A 80 -12.96 15.99 -11.91
CA ALA A 80 -11.84 15.21 -11.38
C ALA A 80 -10.48 15.78 -11.80
N ILE A 81 -9.52 15.82 -10.89
CA ILE A 81 -8.12 16.17 -11.17
C ILE A 81 -7.28 14.90 -11.09
N ASN A 82 -6.39 14.68 -12.06
CA ASN A 82 -5.48 13.54 -12.01
C ASN A 82 -4.26 13.83 -11.15
N ILE A 83 -4.06 13.00 -10.11
CA ILE A 83 -2.84 12.97 -9.30
C ILE A 83 -2.45 11.51 -9.15
N PRO A 84 -1.67 10.95 -10.09
CA PRO A 84 -1.18 9.58 -10.02
C PRO A 84 -0.63 9.25 -8.64
N VAL A 85 -0.91 8.06 -8.13
CA VAL A 85 -0.60 7.66 -6.74
C VAL A 85 0.83 7.98 -6.29
N ARG A 86 1.81 7.88 -7.21
CA ARG A 86 3.23 8.17 -6.94
C ARG A 86 3.54 9.65 -6.70
N GLN A 87 2.65 10.54 -7.13
CA GLN A 87 2.79 11.99 -7.10
C GLN A 87 1.96 12.63 -5.97
N LEU A 88 1.24 11.83 -5.16
CA LEU A 88 0.40 12.34 -4.08
C LEU A 88 1.17 13.15 -3.02
N LEU A 89 2.45 12.85 -2.83
CA LEU A 89 3.33 13.55 -1.89
C LEU A 89 4.26 14.57 -2.56
N ASP A 90 4.10 14.79 -3.87
CA ASP A 90 4.82 15.84 -4.56
C ASP A 90 4.37 17.21 -4.03
N LYS A 91 5.26 18.19 -4.10
CA LYS A 91 5.05 19.53 -3.54
C LYS A 91 3.73 20.16 -4.01
N GLU A 92 3.42 20.04 -5.30
CA GLU A 92 2.19 20.59 -5.90
C GLU A 92 0.93 19.92 -5.35
N SER A 93 0.93 18.60 -5.21
CA SER A 93 -0.17 17.81 -4.64
C SER A 93 -0.40 18.17 -3.16
N VAL A 94 0.69 18.27 -2.39
CA VAL A 94 0.65 18.69 -0.98
C VAL A 94 0.08 20.10 -0.84
N GLU A 95 0.49 21.04 -1.68
CA GLU A 95 -0.05 22.40 -1.71
C GLU A 95 -1.55 22.42 -2.07
N LEU A 96 -1.97 21.59 -3.03
CA LEU A 96 -3.38 21.44 -3.38
C LEU A 96 -4.20 20.92 -2.19
N PHE A 97 -3.78 19.82 -1.54
CA PHE A 97 -4.50 19.27 -0.39
C PHE A 97 -4.63 20.28 0.75
N ASN A 98 -3.56 21.03 1.03
CA ASN A 98 -3.57 22.10 2.01
C ASN A 98 -4.54 23.23 1.64
N LYS A 99 -4.61 23.61 0.36
CA LYS A 99 -5.54 24.62 -0.14
C LYS A 99 -7.00 24.14 -0.01
N LEU A 100 -7.29 22.90 -0.40
CA LEU A 100 -8.62 22.29 -0.25
C LEU A 100 -9.04 22.28 1.22
N SER A 101 -8.15 21.86 2.11
CA SER A 101 -8.37 21.83 3.56
C SER A 101 -8.70 23.22 4.12
N LYS A 102 -7.92 24.24 3.76
CA LYS A 102 -8.16 25.64 4.17
C LYS A 102 -9.50 26.19 3.70
N ASN A 103 -9.96 25.74 2.53
CA ASN A 103 -11.23 26.16 1.95
C ASN A 103 -12.42 25.31 2.43
N GLY A 104 -12.20 24.33 3.33
CA GLY A 104 -13.24 23.43 3.80
C GLY A 104 -13.74 22.45 2.73
N ILE A 105 -12.96 22.20 1.68
CA ILE A 105 -13.29 21.27 0.59
C ILE A 105 -12.65 19.91 0.88
N GLU A 106 -13.47 18.86 0.85
CA GLU A 106 -13.00 17.49 0.99
C GLU A 106 -12.43 16.98 -0.35
N ALA A 107 -11.26 16.34 -0.28
CA ALA A 107 -10.64 15.66 -1.41
C ALA A 107 -11.04 14.18 -1.37
N VAL A 108 -11.63 13.67 -2.44
CA VAL A 108 -12.09 12.28 -2.53
C VAL A 108 -11.21 11.53 -3.51
N LEU A 109 -10.39 10.62 -2.99
CA LEU A 109 -9.53 9.75 -3.79
C LEU A 109 -10.36 8.62 -4.41
N TYR A 110 -10.17 8.37 -5.70
CA TYR A 110 -10.71 7.19 -6.36
C TYR A 110 -9.71 6.62 -7.37
N GLY A 111 -9.77 5.31 -7.56
CA GLY A 111 -9.03 4.57 -8.59
C GLY A 111 -9.97 3.71 -9.43
N SER A 112 -9.42 2.70 -10.11
CA SER A 112 -10.26 1.71 -10.81
C SER A 112 -11.06 0.83 -9.86
N ASN A 113 -10.59 0.69 -8.61
CA ASN A 113 -11.30 -0.02 -7.56
C ASN A 113 -11.07 0.65 -6.21
N GLU A 114 -11.91 0.24 -5.25
CA GLU A 114 -11.91 0.65 -3.85
C GLU A 114 -10.52 0.55 -3.21
N LEU A 115 -9.85 -0.59 -3.39
CA LEU A 115 -8.58 -0.91 -2.72
C LEU A 115 -7.43 0.01 -3.14
N GLN A 116 -7.40 0.45 -4.41
CA GLN A 116 -6.33 1.33 -4.90
C GLN A 116 -6.21 2.62 -4.09
N ALA A 117 -7.33 3.17 -3.61
CA ALA A 117 -7.35 4.43 -2.89
C ALA A 117 -7.26 4.26 -1.36
N THR A 118 -7.35 3.03 -0.84
CA THR A 118 -7.32 2.73 0.60
C THR A 118 -5.96 3.02 1.23
N ALA A 119 -4.88 2.41 0.71
CA ALA A 119 -3.55 2.63 1.27
C ALA A 119 -3.08 4.11 1.10
N PRO A 120 -3.30 4.77 -0.05
CA PRO A 120 -3.00 6.19 -0.20
C PRO A 120 -3.75 7.10 0.78
N LEU A 121 -5.04 6.83 1.02
CA LEU A 121 -5.82 7.56 2.02
C LEU A 121 -5.16 7.47 3.40
N PHE A 122 -4.84 6.26 3.86
CA PHE A 122 -4.25 6.09 5.19
C PHE A 122 -2.87 6.73 5.32
N LEU A 123 -2.04 6.65 4.28
CA LEU A 123 -0.76 7.36 4.25
C LEU A 123 -0.97 8.87 4.42
N LEU A 124 -1.90 9.46 3.68
CA LEU A 124 -2.20 10.89 3.78
C LEU A 124 -2.77 11.25 5.16
N GLN A 125 -3.64 10.42 5.73
CA GLN A 125 -4.14 10.63 7.09
C GLN A 125 -3.02 10.59 8.12
N GLN A 126 -2.10 9.63 8.03
CA GLN A 126 -0.93 9.53 8.91
C GLN A 126 -0.02 10.75 8.82
N LEU A 127 0.05 11.39 7.66
CA LEU A 127 0.77 12.65 7.45
C LEU A 127 -0.03 13.89 7.89
N GLY A 128 -1.27 13.72 8.35
CA GLY A 128 -2.12 14.77 8.93
C GLY A 128 -3.20 15.33 8.00
N PHE A 129 -3.39 14.79 6.80
CA PHE A 129 -4.41 15.24 5.87
C PHE A 129 -5.79 14.69 6.24
N LYS A 130 -6.53 15.41 7.08
CA LYS A 130 -7.84 14.99 7.61
C LYS A 130 -9.02 15.22 6.66
N ASN A 131 -8.87 16.13 5.69
CA ASN A 131 -9.89 16.45 4.69
C ASN A 131 -9.89 15.50 3.48
N VAL A 132 -9.05 14.46 3.51
CA VAL A 132 -8.97 13.44 2.46
C VAL A 132 -9.84 12.26 2.84
N LYS A 133 -10.65 11.81 1.88
CA LYS A 133 -11.57 10.68 1.96
C LYS A 133 -11.34 9.77 0.77
N ARG A 134 -11.93 8.59 0.80
CA ARG A 134 -11.94 7.65 -0.33
C ARG A 134 -13.35 7.42 -0.83
N LEU A 135 -13.50 7.28 -2.14
CA LEU A 135 -14.77 6.88 -2.74
C LEU A 135 -15.07 5.40 -2.44
N LYS A 136 -16.31 5.10 -2.06
CA LYS A 136 -16.84 3.73 -2.01
C LYS A 136 -16.96 3.19 -3.43
N GLY A 137 -16.26 2.10 -3.74
CA GLY A 137 -16.17 1.56 -5.08
C GLY A 137 -15.01 2.10 -5.90
N GLY A 138 -15.18 2.13 -7.22
CA GLY A 138 -14.18 2.60 -8.15
C GLY A 138 -14.77 2.97 -9.51
N LEU A 139 -13.90 3.42 -10.41
CA LEU A 139 -14.29 3.76 -11.77
C LEU A 139 -14.24 2.51 -12.66
N THR A 140 -15.39 2.19 -13.28
CA THR A 140 -15.51 1.10 -14.24
C THR A 140 -14.87 1.46 -15.59
N SER A 141 -14.72 0.48 -16.47
CA SER A 141 -14.25 0.69 -17.85
C SER A 141 -15.19 1.57 -18.68
N SER A 142 -16.44 1.72 -18.26
CA SER A 142 -17.43 2.63 -18.89
C SER A 142 -17.34 4.06 -18.35
N ASN A 143 -16.34 4.36 -17.52
CA ASN A 143 -16.13 5.64 -16.84
C ASN A 143 -17.26 6.06 -15.90
N GLU A 144 -18.01 5.08 -15.39
CA GLU A 144 -19.03 5.28 -14.36
C GLU A 144 -18.53 4.76 -13.02
N PHE A 145 -18.94 5.43 -11.94
CA PHE A 145 -18.67 4.94 -10.59
C PHE A 145 -19.57 3.77 -10.24
N GLN A 146 -18.95 2.71 -9.74
CA GLN A 146 -19.67 1.55 -9.23
C GLN A 146 -19.26 1.31 -7.79
N GLU A 147 -20.23 1.35 -6.88
CA GLU A 147 -20.01 1.00 -5.48
C GLU A 147 -19.74 -0.50 -5.35
N THR A 148 -18.73 -0.85 -4.55
CA THR A 148 -18.54 -2.23 -4.11
C THR A 148 -19.57 -2.54 -3.04
N GLU A 149 -20.46 -3.48 -3.34
CA GLU A 149 -21.26 -4.14 -2.31
C GLU A 149 -20.30 -4.96 -1.43
N PRO A 150 -20.49 -4.95 -0.10
CA PRO A 150 -19.71 -5.81 0.77
C PRO A 150 -19.93 -7.25 0.31
N ALA A 151 -18.85 -7.96 -0.01
CA ALA A 151 -18.92 -9.40 -0.22
C ALA A 151 -19.63 -10.00 1.00
N SER A 152 -20.60 -10.89 0.78
CA SER A 152 -21.30 -11.59 1.85
C SER A 152 -20.27 -12.32 2.70
N THR A 153 -19.81 -11.69 3.78
CA THR A 153 -18.84 -12.26 4.69
C THR A 153 -19.52 -13.43 5.36
N GLU A 154 -19.13 -14.63 4.99
CA GLU A 154 -19.46 -15.84 5.73
C GLU A 154 -19.00 -15.59 7.17
N ILE A 155 -19.96 -15.55 8.09
CA ILE A 155 -19.62 -15.44 9.51
C ILE A 155 -18.96 -16.77 9.85
N SER A 156 -17.66 -16.76 10.18
CA SER A 156 -16.99 -17.94 10.73
C SER A 156 -17.78 -18.39 11.96
N VAL A 157 -18.45 -19.53 11.85
CA VAL A 157 -19.21 -20.16 12.95
C VAL A 157 -18.29 -20.62 14.07
N ILE A 158 -16.97 -20.64 13.82
CA ILE A 158 -15.97 -21.10 14.79
C ILE A 158 -15.60 -19.95 15.73
N ASP A 159 -15.91 -20.13 17.01
CA ASP A 159 -15.50 -19.24 18.09
C ASP A 159 -13.98 -19.35 18.31
N THR A 160 -13.24 -18.47 17.66
CA THR A 160 -11.77 -18.42 17.72
C THR A 160 -11.22 -18.18 19.13
N ALA A 161 -12.03 -17.69 20.08
CA ALA A 161 -11.63 -17.55 21.48
C ALA A 161 -11.50 -18.91 22.17
N VAL A 162 -12.29 -19.91 21.78
CA VAL A 162 -12.24 -21.26 22.36
C VAL A 162 -10.97 -22.01 21.92
N ILE A 163 -10.51 -21.77 20.69
CA ILE A 163 -9.29 -22.38 20.12
C ILE A 163 -8.03 -21.92 20.88
N HIS A 164 -7.99 -20.66 21.32
CA HIS A 164 -6.82 -20.11 22.01
C HIS A 164 -6.66 -20.58 23.47
N ILE A 165 -7.70 -21.16 24.08
CA ILE A 165 -7.71 -21.49 25.51
C ILE A 165 -7.42 -22.98 25.80
N LYS A 166 -7.45 -23.87 24.79
CA LYS A 166 -7.17 -25.30 25.00
C LYS A 166 -6.26 -25.90 23.93
N PRO A 167 -4.94 -26.03 24.18
CA PRO A 167 -4.03 -26.75 23.29
C PRO A 167 -4.26 -28.29 23.24
N GLY A 168 -5.26 -28.82 23.96
CA GLY A 168 -5.47 -30.25 24.17
C GLY A 168 -6.70 -30.88 23.49
N LEU A 169 -7.34 -30.22 22.51
CA LEU A 169 -8.49 -30.78 21.79
C LEU A 169 -8.16 -31.25 20.35
N ILE A 170 -6.88 -31.28 19.97
CA ILE A 170 -6.45 -31.72 18.63
C ILE A 170 -6.51 -33.26 18.48
N ASP A 171 -6.77 -34.03 19.56
CA ASP A 171 -6.58 -35.49 19.52
C ASP A 171 -7.80 -36.35 19.15
N LYS A 172 -8.99 -35.81 18.89
CA LYS A 172 -10.15 -36.66 18.56
C LYS A 172 -11.11 -36.10 17.51
N SER A 173 -10.62 -35.78 16.31
CA SER A 173 -11.35 -36.03 15.05
C SER A 173 -10.50 -35.73 13.82
N VAL A 174 -9.40 -36.45 13.62
CA VAL A 174 -8.79 -36.60 12.29
C VAL A 174 -8.49 -38.07 12.09
N THR A 175 -9.39 -38.75 11.38
CA THR A 175 -9.09 -40.04 10.77
C THR A 175 -7.98 -39.81 9.74
N THR A 176 -6.80 -40.29 10.08
CA THR A 176 -5.59 -40.30 9.25
C THR A 176 -5.88 -40.98 7.90
N PRO A 177 -5.68 -40.33 6.73
CA PRO A 177 -5.48 -41.08 5.51
C PRO A 177 -4.09 -41.71 5.57
N GLU A 178 -4.08 -43.04 5.52
CA GLU A 178 -2.92 -43.91 5.52
C GLU A 178 -1.91 -43.49 4.43
N SER A 179 -0.68 -43.18 4.84
CA SER A 179 0.45 -42.85 3.98
C SER A 179 0.82 -44.05 3.12
N LYS A 180 0.27 -44.13 1.91
CA LYS A 180 0.71 -45.09 0.90
C LYS A 180 2.07 -44.64 0.35
N LYS A 181 3.10 -45.39 0.75
CA LYS A 181 4.50 -45.28 0.30
C LYS A 181 4.55 -45.05 -1.22
N SER A 182 5.20 -43.97 -1.66
CA SER A 182 5.38 -43.69 -3.09
C SER A 182 6.19 -44.81 -3.74
N GLU A 183 5.56 -45.57 -4.61
CA GLU A 183 6.22 -46.59 -5.42
C GLU A 183 7.08 -45.87 -6.48
N ALA A 184 8.37 -46.21 -6.53
CA ALA A 184 9.31 -45.58 -7.45
C ALA A 184 8.94 -45.94 -8.89
N VAL A 185 8.48 -44.95 -9.67
CA VAL A 185 8.20 -45.13 -11.09
C VAL A 185 9.53 -45.29 -11.82
N LEU A 186 9.88 -46.52 -12.19
CA LEU A 186 10.96 -46.78 -13.13
C LEU A 186 10.53 -46.26 -14.52
N PRO A 187 11.33 -45.41 -15.19
CA PRO A 187 10.98 -44.92 -16.51
C PRO A 187 11.04 -46.05 -17.54
N VAL A 188 9.88 -46.42 -18.09
CA VAL A 188 9.78 -47.34 -19.22
C VAL A 188 10.32 -46.63 -20.46
N ARG A 189 11.45 -47.14 -20.98
CA ARG A 189 12.02 -46.71 -22.25
C ARG A 189 11.06 -47.11 -23.37
N LYS A 190 10.48 -46.12 -24.08
CA LYS A 190 9.68 -46.41 -25.28
C LYS A 190 10.62 -46.89 -26.38
N GLU A 191 10.40 -48.10 -26.88
CA GLU A 191 11.03 -48.58 -28.09
C GLU A 191 10.61 -47.72 -29.29
N ALA A 192 11.57 -47.44 -30.17
CA ALA A 192 11.32 -46.79 -31.44
C ALA A 192 10.55 -47.76 -32.34
N SER A 193 9.34 -47.38 -32.75
CA SER A 193 8.64 -48.04 -33.84
C SER A 193 8.29 -47.02 -34.91
N ALA A 194 8.76 -47.33 -36.11
CA ALA A 194 8.70 -46.54 -37.32
C ALA A 194 7.32 -46.63 -37.98
N GLY A 195 6.87 -45.51 -38.55
CA GLY A 195 5.72 -45.39 -39.45
C GLY A 195 5.25 -43.93 -39.43
N GLY A 196 5.29 -43.12 -40.49
CA GLY A 196 5.38 -43.40 -41.91
C GLY A 196 4.06 -43.01 -42.59
N GLY A 197 4.02 -41.82 -43.21
CA GLY A 197 3.03 -41.37 -44.21
C GLY A 197 1.70 -40.85 -43.66
N CYS A 198 1.08 -39.77 -44.16
CA CYS A 198 1.36 -38.88 -45.31
C CYS A 198 1.05 -37.43 -44.90
#